data_AF-A0A960VL81-F1
#
_entry.id   AF-A0A960VL81-F1
#
_cell.length_a   1.000
_cell.length_b   1.000
_cell.length_c   1.000
_cell.angle_alpha   90.00
_cell.angle_beta   90.00
_cell.angle_gamma   90.00
#
_symmetry.space_group_name_H-M   'P 1'
#
loop_
_entity.id
_entity.type
_entity.pdbx_description
1 polymer ?
#
loop_
_entity_poly.entity_id
_entity_poly.type
_entity_poly.pdbx_seq_one_letter_code
_entity_poly.pdbx_strand_id
1 'polypeptide(L)'
;RILKRTLGCTANRQIARDLGVAPTTVDRHVARLGRHCMLFHLDRIRDLAPPREIVVDGFESFEWSQYHPIHHHLAVGKETDFFYYFTDSPLRRKGRMTAAQKNRRMALESALGRPNPKAIENDMKELLEVVLRGRRSARVLSDDHPAYRRAIRRMNVRIEHAVTPGTAYRDRNNPLWEVNLLDLLIRHSSANHKRETIAWSKRRQSSAERLAILLVWRNYMKGRREKVRGSPTPAMELGIMAERLVPEELFKKRLFATRTEMPARWRAYYDRAVETKPVANCRRHGLSYGY
;
A
#
# COMPACT_ATOMS: atom_id res chain seq x y z
N ARG A 1 2.57 13.44 16.62
CA ARG A 1 1.36 13.05 17.40
C ARG A 1 0.35 12.23 16.60
N ILE A 2 -0.16 12.71 15.45
CA ILE A 2 -1.14 11.98 14.62
C ILE A 2 -0.56 10.67 14.06
N LEU A 3 0.67 10.70 13.51
CA LEU A 3 1.38 9.52 12.97
C LEU A 3 1.27 8.27 13.86
N LYS A 4 1.74 8.38 15.12
CA LYS A 4 1.74 7.27 16.08
C LYS A 4 0.32 6.76 16.37
N ARG A 5 -0.66 7.65 16.55
CA ARG A 5 -2.06 7.26 16.81
C ARG A 5 -2.72 6.59 15.59
N THR A 6 -2.38 7.03 14.38
CA THR A 6 -2.85 6.42 13.12
C THR A 6 -2.36 4.98 12.97
N LEU A 7 -1.08 4.73 13.27
CA LEU A 7 -0.45 3.40 13.29
C LEU A 7 -0.93 2.54 14.47
N GLY A 8 -1.25 3.18 15.60
CA GLY A 8 -1.86 2.57 16.78
C GLY A 8 -3.35 2.24 16.62
N CYS A 9 -3.90 2.32 15.41
CA CYS A 9 -5.31 2.00 15.11
C CYS A 9 -6.34 2.88 15.85
N THR A 10 -5.95 4.04 16.37
CA THR A 10 -6.90 4.96 17.02
C THR A 10 -7.85 5.56 15.98
N ALA A 11 -9.16 5.53 16.24
CA ALA A 11 -10.15 6.12 15.36
C ALA A 11 -9.95 7.64 15.24
N ASN A 12 -10.11 8.20 14.04
CA ASN A 12 -9.86 9.64 13.80
C ASN A 12 -10.70 10.55 14.72
N ARG A 13 -11.93 10.16 15.06
CA ARG A 13 -12.77 10.89 16.03
C ARG A 13 -12.19 10.88 17.45
N GLN A 14 -11.58 9.77 17.86
CA GLN A 14 -10.92 9.66 19.17
C GLN A 14 -9.63 10.48 19.19
N ILE A 15 -8.83 10.44 18.11
CA ILE A 15 -7.66 11.31 17.95
C ILE A 15 -8.07 12.78 18.05
N ALA A 16 -9.17 13.14 17.40
CA ALA A 16 -9.69 14.51 17.37
C ALA A 16 -10.10 14.99 18.76
N ARG A 17 -10.86 14.16 19.50
CA ARG A 17 -11.26 14.44 20.90
C ARG A 17 -10.06 14.62 21.82
N ASP A 18 -9.09 13.71 21.72
CA ASP A 18 -7.86 13.73 22.52
C ASP A 18 -6.97 14.95 22.22
N LEU A 19 -7.02 15.47 21.00
CA LEU A 19 -6.25 16.66 20.60
C LEU A 19 -7.05 17.97 20.67
N GLY A 20 -8.33 17.94 21.06
CA GLY A 20 -9.18 19.13 21.11
C GLY A 20 -9.45 19.77 19.73
N VAL A 21 -9.51 18.97 18.66
CA VAL A 21 -9.72 19.45 17.28
C VAL A 21 -10.90 18.76 16.60
N ALA A 22 -11.33 19.29 15.44
CA ALA A 22 -12.36 18.64 14.63
C ALA A 22 -11.84 17.32 13.99
N PRO A 23 -12.69 16.29 13.83
CA PRO A 23 -12.30 15.05 13.11
C PRO A 23 -11.78 15.30 11.70
N THR A 24 -12.36 16.28 11.01
CA THR A 24 -11.93 16.66 9.66
C THR A 24 -10.52 17.26 9.64
N THR A 25 -10.04 17.83 10.74
CA THR A 25 -8.65 18.27 10.90
C THR A 25 -7.73 17.06 10.91
N VAL A 26 -8.05 16.02 11.68
CA VAL A 26 -7.29 14.76 11.68
C VAL A 26 -7.29 14.11 10.30
N ASP A 27 -8.43 14.04 9.61
CA ASP A 27 -8.52 13.49 8.26
C ASP A 27 -7.61 14.22 7.27
N ARG A 28 -7.60 15.56 7.29
CA ARG A 28 -6.73 16.38 6.43
C ARG A 28 -5.25 16.16 6.76
N HIS A 29 -4.89 16.06 8.03
CA HIS A 29 -3.52 15.81 8.46
C HIS A 29 -3.05 14.40 8.09
N VAL A 30 -3.89 13.36 8.21
CA VAL A 30 -3.57 12.01 7.75
C VAL A 30 -3.35 11.99 6.24
N ALA A 31 -4.22 12.64 5.47
CA ALA A 31 -4.04 12.74 4.02
C ALA A 31 -2.74 13.48 3.65
N ARG A 32 -2.44 14.60 4.32
CA ARG A 32 -1.17 15.34 4.13
C ARG A 32 0.04 14.51 4.50
N LEU A 33 -0.05 13.78 5.61
CA LEU A 33 0.99 12.88 6.08
C LEU A 33 1.27 11.75 5.08
N GLY A 34 0.23 11.10 4.54
CA GLY A 34 0.39 10.06 3.52
C GLY A 34 1.11 10.56 2.27
N ARG A 35 0.75 11.75 1.77
CA ARG A 35 1.44 12.39 0.65
C ARG A 35 2.89 12.73 0.96
N HIS A 36 3.15 13.27 2.16
CA HIS A 36 4.51 13.55 2.62
C HIS A 36 5.34 12.27 2.72
N CYS A 37 4.76 11.16 3.21
CA CYS A 37 5.40 9.86 3.27
C CYS A 37 5.75 9.30 1.88
N MET A 38 4.89 9.51 0.87
CA MET A 38 5.21 9.13 -0.53
C MET A 38 6.44 9.90 -1.03
N LEU A 39 6.46 11.22 -0.86
CA LEU A 39 7.60 12.05 -1.25
C LEU A 39 8.88 11.67 -0.50
N PHE A 40 8.77 11.47 0.82
CA PHE A 40 9.90 11.08 1.65
C PHE A 40 10.48 9.75 1.20
N HIS A 41 9.64 8.76 0.95
CA HIS A 41 10.11 7.46 0.50
C HIS A 41 10.84 7.57 -0.85
N LEU A 42 10.25 8.26 -1.84
CA LEU A 42 10.86 8.46 -3.16
C LEU A 42 12.18 9.25 -3.09
N ASP A 43 12.28 10.27 -2.23
CA ASP A 43 13.54 11.00 -2.00
C ASP A 43 14.62 10.07 -1.43
N ARG A 44 14.25 9.12 -0.56
CA ARG A 44 15.19 8.19 0.08
C ARG A 44 15.64 7.04 -0.80
N ILE A 45 14.84 6.64 -1.78
CA ILE A 45 15.18 5.53 -2.68
C ILE A 45 15.65 5.99 -4.06
N ARG A 46 15.79 7.31 -4.29
CA ARG A 46 16.14 7.87 -5.61
C ARG A 46 17.37 7.22 -6.22
N ASP A 47 18.42 7.07 -5.41
CA ASP A 47 19.71 6.54 -5.84
C ASP A 47 19.89 5.05 -5.47
N LEU A 48 18.83 4.41 -4.96
CA LEU A 48 18.86 3.00 -4.59
C LEU A 48 18.82 2.14 -5.87
N ALA A 49 19.78 1.23 -5.99
CA ALA A 49 19.75 0.25 -7.07
C ALA A 49 18.46 -0.59 -6.98
N PRO A 50 17.73 -0.79 -8.10
CA PRO A 50 16.55 -1.65 -8.12
C PRO A 50 16.87 -3.05 -7.58
N PRO A 51 15.99 -3.72 -6.82
CA PRO A 51 16.27 -5.03 -6.27
C PRO A 51 16.51 -6.09 -7.36
N ARG A 52 17.35 -7.09 -7.03
CA ARG A 52 17.52 -8.30 -7.87
C ARG A 52 16.44 -9.34 -7.61
N GLU A 53 15.93 -9.36 -6.38
CA GLU A 53 14.97 -10.34 -5.91
C GLU A 53 13.91 -9.66 -5.05
N ILE A 54 12.64 -9.91 -5.38
CA ILE A 54 11.48 -9.36 -4.66
C ILE A 54 10.42 -10.43 -4.42
N VAL A 55 9.69 -10.24 -3.34
CA VAL A 55 8.47 -10.97 -3.02
C VAL A 55 7.29 -10.05 -3.30
N VAL A 56 6.33 -10.50 -4.09
CA VAL A 56 5.10 -9.77 -4.39
C VAL A 56 3.87 -10.57 -3.99
N ASP A 57 2.87 -9.86 -3.46
CA ASP A 57 1.57 -10.45 -3.15
C ASP A 57 0.47 -9.38 -3.14
N GLY A 58 -0.75 -9.86 -2.96
CA GLY A 58 -1.99 -9.13 -2.98
C GLY A 58 -2.67 -9.08 -1.62
N PHE A 59 -2.84 -7.88 -1.10
CA PHE A 59 -3.63 -7.66 0.10
C PHE A 59 -5.06 -7.25 -0.25
N GLU A 60 -5.99 -8.21 -0.16
CA GLU A 60 -7.42 -7.94 -0.37
C GLU A 60 -8.06 -7.18 0.80
N SER A 61 -8.80 -6.13 0.45
CA SER A 61 -9.61 -5.33 1.36
C SER A 61 -10.85 -4.81 0.62
N PHE A 62 -11.49 -3.76 1.11
CA PHE A 62 -12.58 -3.10 0.39
C PHE A 62 -12.65 -1.61 0.71
N GLU A 63 -13.18 -0.85 -0.23
CA GLU A 63 -13.59 0.54 -0.04
C GLU A 63 -15.11 0.61 0.10
N TRP A 64 -15.64 1.61 0.83
CA TRP A 64 -17.07 1.91 0.95
C TRP A 64 -17.98 0.81 1.54
N SER A 65 -18.00 -0.39 0.98
CA SER A 65 -18.71 -1.60 1.43
C SER A 65 -18.07 -2.85 0.82
N GLN A 66 -18.43 -4.04 1.31
CA GLN A 66 -18.00 -5.34 0.75
C GLN A 66 -18.37 -5.56 -0.74
N TYR A 67 -19.18 -4.68 -1.34
CA TYR A 67 -19.46 -4.72 -2.79
C TYR A 67 -18.38 -4.06 -3.65
N HIS A 68 -17.43 -3.36 -3.03
CA HIS A 68 -16.31 -2.70 -3.72
C HIS A 68 -14.98 -3.20 -3.14
N PRO A 69 -14.67 -4.50 -3.30
CA PRO A 69 -13.38 -5.03 -2.90
C PRO A 69 -12.26 -4.32 -3.66
N ILE A 70 -11.12 -4.19 -3.00
CA ILE A 70 -9.90 -3.63 -3.56
C ILE A 70 -8.74 -4.58 -3.25
N HIS A 71 -7.70 -4.48 -4.04
CA HIS A 71 -6.54 -5.35 -3.94
C HIS A 71 -5.29 -4.48 -3.98
N HIS A 72 -4.59 -4.36 -2.85
CA HIS A 72 -3.30 -3.67 -2.79
C HIS A 72 -2.22 -4.64 -3.25
N HIS A 73 -1.45 -4.29 -4.26
CA HIS A 73 -0.29 -5.06 -4.70
C HIS A 73 0.93 -4.55 -3.98
N LEU A 74 1.71 -5.44 -3.38
CA LEU A 74 2.83 -5.09 -2.50
C LEU A 74 4.13 -5.66 -3.08
N ALA A 75 5.20 -4.86 -3.10
CA ALA A 75 6.55 -5.33 -3.45
C ALA A 75 7.49 -5.21 -2.27
N VAL A 76 8.02 -6.33 -1.81
CA VAL A 76 8.92 -6.39 -0.64
C VAL A 76 10.24 -7.04 -1.05
N GLY A 77 11.35 -6.48 -0.58
CA GLY A 77 12.67 -7.09 -0.79
C GLY A 77 12.79 -8.41 -0.07
N LYS A 78 13.25 -9.43 -0.78
CA LYS A 78 13.63 -10.71 -0.16
C LYS A 78 14.79 -10.46 0.81
N GLU A 79 14.76 -11.13 1.96
CA GLU A 79 15.75 -11.05 3.05
C GLU A 79 15.90 -9.69 3.74
N THR A 80 15.40 -8.60 3.18
CA THR A 80 15.56 -7.24 3.73
C THR A 80 14.29 -6.70 4.37
N ASP A 81 13.14 -7.30 4.05
CA ASP A 81 11.80 -6.85 4.45
C ASP A 81 11.44 -5.43 3.96
N PHE A 82 12.22 -4.87 3.02
CA PHE A 82 12.05 -3.49 2.58
C PHE A 82 10.85 -3.38 1.65
N PHE A 83 9.86 -2.59 2.06
CA PHE A 83 8.64 -2.37 1.29
C PHE A 83 8.89 -1.29 0.22
N TYR A 84 9.18 -1.71 -1.01
CA TYR A 84 9.62 -0.82 -2.10
C TYR A 84 8.50 0.05 -2.66
N TYR A 85 7.35 -0.56 -2.94
CA TYR A 85 6.29 0.12 -3.69
C TYR A 85 4.98 -0.63 -3.57
N PHE A 86 3.88 0.07 -3.83
CA PHE A 86 2.55 -0.53 -3.92
C PHE A 86 1.67 0.16 -4.96
N THR A 87 0.72 -0.61 -5.48
CA THR A 87 -0.38 -0.14 -6.32
C THR A 87 -1.71 -0.72 -5.79
N ASP A 88 -2.85 -0.35 -6.37
CA ASP A 88 -4.14 -0.95 -6.02
C ASP A 88 -5.06 -1.13 -7.24
N SER A 89 -5.88 -2.18 -7.18
CA SER A 89 -6.94 -2.47 -8.16
C SER A 89 -8.32 -2.51 -7.50
N PRO A 90 -9.36 -1.94 -8.13
CA PRO A 90 -10.74 -2.25 -7.77
C PRO A 90 -11.10 -3.66 -8.28
N LEU A 91 -11.79 -4.43 -7.45
CA LEU A 91 -12.22 -5.78 -7.76
C LEU A 91 -13.73 -5.88 -7.86
N ARG A 92 -14.19 -6.84 -8.67
CA ARG A 92 -15.59 -7.24 -8.69
C ARG A 92 -15.88 -8.10 -7.46
N ARG A 93 -17.00 -7.87 -6.76
CA ARG A 93 -17.44 -8.74 -5.66
C ARG A 93 -17.53 -10.21 -6.10
N LYS A 94 -16.77 -11.05 -5.42
CA LYS A 94 -16.65 -12.51 -5.60
C LYS A 94 -17.03 -13.26 -4.31
N GLY A 95 -16.97 -14.59 -4.35
CA GLY A 95 -17.30 -15.46 -3.22
C GLY A 95 -18.78 -15.83 -3.12
N ARG A 96 -19.13 -16.57 -2.06
CA ARG A 96 -20.51 -17.02 -1.81
C ARG A 96 -21.41 -15.82 -1.58
N MET A 97 -22.54 -15.78 -2.28
CA MET A 97 -23.54 -14.71 -2.18
C MET A 97 -24.95 -15.27 -2.20
N THR A 98 -25.82 -14.71 -1.37
CA THR A 98 -27.26 -14.95 -1.42
C THR A 98 -27.88 -14.37 -2.69
N ALA A 99 -29.09 -14.80 -3.04
CA ALA A 99 -29.82 -14.24 -4.19
C ALA A 99 -29.99 -12.72 -4.08
N ALA A 100 -30.37 -12.21 -2.90
CA ALA A 100 -30.47 -10.78 -2.63
C ALA A 100 -29.13 -10.04 -2.83
N GLN A 101 -28.01 -10.63 -2.39
CA GLN A 101 -26.68 -10.05 -2.60
C GLN A 101 -26.27 -10.05 -4.09
N LYS A 102 -26.61 -11.10 -4.85
CA LYS A 102 -26.40 -11.14 -6.29
C LYS A 102 -27.19 -10.02 -6.99
N ASN A 103 -28.47 -9.84 -6.64
CA ASN A 103 -29.32 -8.77 -7.19
C ASN A 103 -28.76 -7.38 -6.85
N ARG A 104 -28.34 -7.17 -5.60
CA ARG A 104 -27.71 -5.91 -5.19
C ARG A 104 -26.42 -5.62 -5.96
N ARG A 105 -25.57 -6.63 -6.16
CA ARG A 105 -24.35 -6.49 -6.98
C ARG A 105 -24.71 -6.11 -8.42
N MET A 106 -25.69 -6.77 -9.03
CA MET A 106 -26.12 -6.45 -10.41
C MET A 106 -26.64 -5.02 -10.53
N ALA A 107 -27.46 -4.56 -9.59
CA ALA A 107 -27.94 -3.18 -9.55
C ALA A 107 -26.80 -2.16 -9.44
N LEU A 108 -25.81 -2.42 -8.57
CA LEU A 108 -24.62 -1.57 -8.44
C LEU A 108 -23.75 -1.57 -9.70
N GLU A 109 -23.57 -2.73 -10.34
CA GLU A 109 -22.81 -2.85 -11.59
C GLU A 109 -23.51 -2.12 -12.74
N SER A 110 -24.85 -2.12 -12.78
CA SER A 110 -25.64 -1.36 -13.75
C SER A 110 -25.47 0.14 -13.54
N ALA A 111 -25.54 0.61 -12.30
CA ALA A 111 -25.47 2.03 -11.97
C ALA A 111 -24.05 2.63 -12.03
N LEU A 112 -23.03 1.87 -11.62
CA LEU A 112 -21.65 2.37 -11.43
C LEU A 112 -20.63 1.76 -12.42
N GLY A 113 -21.06 0.79 -13.23
CA GLY A 113 -20.20 0.03 -14.12
C GLY A 113 -19.31 -0.99 -13.40
N ARG A 114 -18.80 -1.95 -14.15
CA ARG A 114 -17.93 -3.02 -13.63
C ARG A 114 -16.48 -2.57 -13.48
N PRO A 115 -15.73 -3.10 -12.50
CA PRO A 115 -14.27 -3.00 -12.48
C PRO A 115 -13.67 -3.69 -13.72
N ASN A 116 -12.52 -3.19 -14.20
CA ASN A 116 -11.81 -3.81 -15.30
C ASN A 116 -11.37 -5.24 -14.90
N PRO A 117 -11.73 -6.29 -15.65
CA PRO A 117 -11.35 -7.67 -15.31
C PRO A 117 -9.84 -7.91 -15.32
N LYS A 118 -9.06 -7.06 -16.00
CA LYS A 118 -7.59 -7.10 -16.03
C LYS A 118 -6.93 -6.12 -15.04
N ALA A 119 -7.66 -5.54 -14.09
CA ALA A 119 -7.12 -4.55 -13.17
C ALA A 119 -5.89 -5.09 -12.39
N ILE A 120 -6.00 -6.27 -11.76
CA ILE A 120 -4.89 -6.90 -11.04
C ILE A 120 -3.65 -7.07 -11.95
N GLU A 121 -3.87 -7.56 -13.17
CA GLU A 121 -2.78 -7.79 -14.13
C GLU A 121 -2.07 -6.48 -14.50
N ASN A 122 -2.84 -5.43 -14.80
CA ASN A 122 -2.29 -4.13 -15.21
C ASN A 122 -1.59 -3.43 -14.04
N ASP A 123 -2.17 -3.43 -12.85
CA ASP A 123 -1.63 -2.73 -11.69
C ASP A 123 -0.44 -3.48 -11.06
N MET A 124 -0.39 -4.81 -11.15
CA MET A 124 0.80 -5.59 -10.80
C MET A 124 1.93 -5.37 -11.80
N LYS A 125 1.62 -5.29 -13.10
CA LYS A 125 2.62 -4.92 -14.13
C LYS A 125 3.22 -3.55 -13.83
N GLU A 126 2.38 -2.54 -13.56
CA GLU A 126 2.85 -1.20 -13.19
C GLU A 126 3.76 -1.24 -11.95
N LEU A 127 3.39 -2.02 -10.92
CA LEU A 127 4.22 -2.21 -9.73
C LEU A 127 5.59 -2.80 -10.08
N LEU A 128 5.65 -3.84 -10.90
CA LEU A 128 6.91 -4.46 -11.33
C LEU A 128 7.74 -3.52 -12.21
N GLU A 129 7.11 -2.72 -13.09
CA GLU A 129 7.79 -1.74 -13.95
C GLU A 129 8.49 -0.65 -13.13
N VAL A 130 7.87 -0.22 -12.03
CA VAL A 130 8.47 0.74 -11.10
C VAL A 130 9.61 0.11 -10.32
N VAL A 131 9.35 -1.04 -9.69
CA VAL A 131 10.32 -1.66 -8.75
C VAL A 131 11.54 -2.21 -9.47
N LEU A 132 11.37 -2.75 -10.69
CA LEU A 132 12.45 -3.36 -11.47
C LEU A 132 12.97 -2.43 -12.58
N ARG A 133 12.68 -1.12 -12.51
CA ARG A 133 13.08 -0.16 -13.54
C ARG A 133 14.60 -0.22 -13.78
N GLY A 134 15.01 -0.39 -15.03
CA GLY A 134 16.42 -0.45 -15.41
C GLY A 134 17.11 -1.80 -15.18
N ARG A 135 16.40 -2.82 -14.65
CA ARG A 135 16.92 -4.19 -14.58
C ARG A 135 16.78 -4.90 -15.93
N ARG A 136 17.79 -5.70 -16.27
CA ARG A 136 17.72 -6.66 -17.38
C ARG A 136 17.12 -8.00 -16.97
N SER A 137 17.36 -8.40 -15.71
CA SER A 137 16.80 -9.60 -15.10
C SER A 137 16.51 -9.40 -13.62
N ALA A 138 15.55 -10.17 -13.11
CA ALA A 138 15.19 -10.22 -11.69
C ALA A 138 14.53 -11.56 -11.34
N ARG A 139 14.52 -11.89 -10.05
CA ARG A 139 13.75 -13.00 -9.50
C ARG A 139 12.53 -12.46 -8.76
N VAL A 140 11.35 -12.98 -9.07
CA VAL A 140 10.09 -12.56 -8.45
C VAL A 140 9.45 -13.76 -7.80
N LEU A 141 9.20 -13.67 -6.51
CA LEU A 141 8.48 -14.68 -5.73
C LEU A 141 7.04 -14.22 -5.53
N SER A 142 6.07 -15.09 -5.80
CA SER A 142 4.65 -14.80 -5.51
C SER A 142 3.87 -16.07 -5.18
N ASP A 143 2.61 -15.90 -4.81
CA ASP A 143 1.65 -16.98 -4.80
C ASP A 143 1.27 -17.42 -6.23
N ASP A 144 0.36 -18.39 -6.32
CA ASP A 144 -0.14 -18.89 -7.61
C ASP A 144 -1.30 -18.06 -8.19
N HIS A 145 -1.29 -16.73 -8.03
CA HIS A 145 -2.33 -15.90 -8.60
C HIS A 145 -2.18 -15.77 -10.14
N PRO A 146 -3.16 -16.22 -10.96
CA PRO A 146 -3.00 -16.28 -12.41
C PRO A 146 -2.71 -14.94 -13.10
N ALA A 147 -3.19 -13.83 -12.53
CA ALA A 147 -2.93 -12.50 -13.07
C ALA A 147 -1.47 -12.06 -12.91
N TYR A 148 -0.74 -12.55 -11.91
CA TYR A 148 0.68 -12.19 -11.72
C TYR A 148 1.53 -12.84 -12.80
N ARG A 149 1.27 -14.12 -13.11
CA ARG A 149 1.91 -14.81 -14.24
C ARG A 149 1.70 -14.04 -15.55
N ARG A 150 0.49 -13.51 -15.80
CA ARG A 150 0.19 -12.70 -16.99
C ARG A 150 0.87 -11.34 -16.97
N ALA A 151 0.92 -10.67 -15.81
CA ALA A 151 1.62 -9.40 -15.65
C ALA A 151 3.12 -9.57 -15.93
N ILE A 152 3.75 -10.60 -15.36
CA ILE A 152 5.17 -10.94 -15.53
C ILE A 152 5.51 -11.22 -17.00
N ARG A 153 4.67 -11.97 -17.73
CA ARG A 153 4.88 -12.24 -19.17
C ARG A 153 4.88 -10.98 -20.05
N ARG A 154 4.29 -9.87 -19.57
CA ARG A 154 4.23 -8.59 -20.28
C ARG A 154 5.36 -7.64 -19.89
N MET A 155 6.30 -8.10 -19.06
CA MET A 155 7.47 -7.31 -18.65
C MET A 155 8.58 -7.42 -19.69
N ASN A 156 9.28 -6.31 -19.94
CA ASN A 156 10.49 -6.31 -20.76
C ASN A 156 11.72 -6.85 -20.00
N VAL A 157 11.62 -7.02 -18.69
CA VAL A 157 12.66 -7.58 -17.82
C VAL A 157 12.58 -9.11 -17.86
N ARG A 158 13.72 -9.80 -17.96
CA ARG A 158 13.77 -11.27 -17.84
C ARG A 158 13.52 -11.67 -16.39
N ILE A 159 12.30 -12.14 -16.10
CA ILE A 159 11.90 -12.51 -14.75
C ILE A 159 11.94 -14.03 -14.57
N GLU A 160 12.74 -14.49 -13.61
CA GLU A 160 12.58 -15.82 -13.03
C GLU A 160 11.42 -15.77 -12.03
N HIS A 161 10.30 -16.41 -12.36
CA HIS A 161 9.11 -16.41 -11.50
C HIS A 161 9.06 -17.68 -10.65
N ALA A 162 9.31 -17.53 -9.35
CA ALA A 162 9.19 -18.62 -8.37
C ALA A 162 7.83 -18.55 -7.69
N VAL A 163 6.99 -19.57 -7.93
CA VAL A 163 5.63 -19.64 -7.39
C VAL A 163 5.60 -20.50 -6.13
N THR A 164 5.02 -19.97 -5.05
CA THR A 164 4.74 -20.72 -3.84
C THR A 164 3.25 -21.10 -3.78
N PRO A 165 2.89 -22.38 -3.58
CA PRO A 165 1.50 -22.77 -3.44
C PRO A 165 0.82 -22.05 -2.28
N GLY A 166 -0.44 -21.62 -2.46
CA GLY A 166 -1.19 -20.94 -1.40
C GLY A 166 -1.47 -21.81 -0.15
N THR A 167 -1.37 -23.13 -0.29
CA THR A 167 -1.46 -24.13 0.79
C THR A 167 -0.16 -24.31 1.56
N ALA A 168 0.96 -23.73 1.09
CA ALA A 168 2.23 -23.83 1.79
C ALA A 168 2.12 -23.23 3.20
N TYR A 169 2.71 -23.93 4.17
CA TYR A 169 2.67 -23.51 5.56
C TYR A 169 3.34 -22.14 5.73
N ARG A 170 2.66 -21.22 6.42
CA ARG A 170 3.11 -19.83 6.59
C ARG A 170 3.97 -19.70 7.85
N ASP A 171 5.23 -20.10 7.72
CA ASP A 171 6.25 -19.89 8.75
C ASP A 171 7.40 -19.02 8.22
N ARG A 172 8.47 -18.89 9.01
CA ARG A 172 9.67 -18.12 8.64
C ARG A 172 10.43 -18.68 7.43
N ASN A 173 10.23 -19.95 7.11
CA ASN A 173 10.90 -20.64 6.01
C ASN A 173 10.09 -20.55 4.70
N ASN A 174 8.86 -20.03 4.79
CA ASN A 174 8.03 -19.79 3.62
C ASN A 174 8.75 -18.81 2.67
N PRO A 175 8.86 -19.12 1.37
CA PRO A 175 9.49 -18.21 0.41
C PRO A 175 8.83 -16.82 0.34
N LEU A 176 7.57 -16.71 0.73
CA LEU A 176 6.79 -15.46 0.80
C LEU A 176 6.77 -14.85 2.21
N TRP A 177 7.68 -15.22 3.11
CA TRP A 177 7.70 -14.74 4.50
C TRP A 177 7.59 -13.21 4.63
N GLU A 178 8.34 -12.45 3.84
CA GLU A 178 8.46 -11.00 3.97
C GLU A 178 7.15 -10.28 3.66
N VAL A 179 6.43 -10.72 2.63
CA VAL A 179 5.12 -10.17 2.29
C VAL A 179 4.03 -10.68 3.23
N ASN A 180 4.08 -11.95 3.66
CA ASN A 180 3.19 -12.46 4.72
C ASN A 180 3.33 -11.68 6.03
N LEU A 181 4.56 -11.32 6.40
CA LEU A 181 4.82 -10.48 7.56
C LEU A 181 4.29 -9.05 7.34
N LEU A 182 4.47 -8.47 6.16
CA LEU A 182 3.91 -7.16 5.82
C LEU A 182 2.37 -7.18 5.92
N ASP A 183 1.71 -8.21 5.42
CA ASP A 183 0.27 -8.41 5.53
C ASP A 183 -0.22 -8.42 6.99
N LEU A 184 0.48 -9.16 7.86
CA LEU A 184 0.21 -9.16 9.29
C LEU A 184 0.38 -7.76 9.90
N LEU A 185 1.40 -7.02 9.48
CA LEU A 185 1.65 -5.65 9.95
C LEU A 185 0.61 -4.65 9.44
N ILE A 186 0.13 -4.79 8.21
CA ILE A 186 -0.96 -3.99 7.63
C ILE A 186 -2.22 -4.19 8.46
N ARG A 187 -2.58 -5.44 8.75
CA ARG A 187 -3.72 -5.76 9.63
C ARG A 187 -3.48 -5.21 11.03
N HIS A 188 -2.31 -5.46 11.63
CA HIS A 188 -2.01 -5.02 12.98
C HIS A 188 -2.07 -3.48 13.12
N SER A 189 -1.54 -2.74 12.15
CA SER A 189 -1.30 -1.30 12.29
C SER A 189 -2.36 -0.45 11.60
N SER A 190 -3.40 -1.08 11.04
CA SER A 190 -4.48 -0.36 10.37
C SER A 190 -5.85 -0.98 10.62
N ALA A 191 -6.67 -0.30 11.43
CA ALA A 191 -8.00 -0.77 11.85
C ALA A 191 -8.95 -1.09 10.68
N ASN A 192 -8.84 -0.34 9.57
CA ASN A 192 -9.64 -0.51 8.35
C ASN A 192 -9.44 -1.84 7.65
N HIS A 193 -8.37 -2.57 7.97
CA HIS A 193 -8.06 -3.88 7.41
C HIS A 193 -8.33 -5.04 8.40
N LYS A 194 -8.83 -4.73 9.60
CA LYS A 194 -9.21 -5.69 10.65
C LYS A 194 -10.71 -5.93 10.73
N ARG A 195 -11.50 -4.86 10.70
CA ARG A 195 -12.93 -4.91 11.04
C ARG A 195 -13.78 -4.58 9.83
N GLU A 196 -14.43 -5.61 9.31
CA GLU A 196 -15.31 -5.51 8.14
C GLU A 196 -16.60 -4.71 8.41
N THR A 197 -16.91 -4.41 9.68
CA THR A 197 -18.20 -3.82 10.10
C THR A 197 -18.13 -2.34 10.51
N ILE A 198 -16.98 -1.83 10.95
CA ILE A 198 -16.95 -0.48 11.57
C ILE A 198 -15.80 0.42 11.10
N ALA A 199 -14.71 -0.13 10.59
CA ALA A 199 -13.46 0.62 10.42
C ALA A 199 -13.00 0.74 8.96
N TRP A 200 -13.72 0.16 8.00
CA TRP A 200 -13.28 0.11 6.61
C TRP A 200 -13.04 1.49 5.98
N SER A 201 -12.15 1.51 4.98
CA SER A 201 -11.85 2.72 4.21
C SER A 201 -13.10 3.18 3.47
N LYS A 202 -13.58 4.40 3.75
CA LYS A 202 -14.68 4.99 2.96
C LYS A 202 -14.25 5.37 1.55
N ARG A 203 -12.95 5.65 1.35
CA ARG A 203 -12.33 5.92 0.06
C ARG A 203 -11.07 5.07 -0.13
N ARG A 204 -10.88 4.48 -1.32
CA ARG A 204 -9.63 3.80 -1.71
C ARG A 204 -8.42 4.72 -1.66
N GLN A 205 -8.59 5.98 -2.07
CA GLN A 205 -7.59 7.04 -1.88
C GLN A 205 -7.05 7.10 -0.43
N SER A 206 -7.93 7.08 0.56
CA SER A 206 -7.53 7.14 1.97
C SER A 206 -6.87 5.84 2.44
N SER A 207 -7.16 4.70 1.80
CA SER A 207 -6.43 3.46 2.03
C SER A 207 -4.98 3.56 1.56
N ALA A 208 -4.75 4.10 0.36
CA ALA A 208 -3.41 4.31 -0.18
C ALA A 208 -2.59 5.31 0.66
N GLU A 209 -3.21 6.42 1.10
CA GLU A 209 -2.58 7.39 2.01
C GLU A 209 -2.10 6.73 3.31
N ARG A 210 -2.92 5.85 3.92
CA ARG A 210 -2.54 5.11 5.13
C ARG A 210 -1.46 4.09 4.87
N LEU A 211 -1.47 3.43 3.71
CA LEU A 211 -0.45 2.45 3.34
C LEU A 211 0.92 3.11 3.13
N ALA A 212 0.97 4.32 2.56
CA ALA A 212 2.21 5.10 2.48
C ALA A 212 2.77 5.49 3.86
N ILE A 213 1.91 5.80 4.82
CA ILE A 213 2.31 6.04 6.21
C ILE A 213 2.92 4.78 6.82
N LEU A 214 2.26 3.64 6.63
CA LEU A 214 2.73 2.35 7.10
C LEU A 214 4.06 1.96 6.46
N LEU A 215 4.23 2.23 5.17
CA LEU A 215 5.47 1.99 4.43
C LEU A 215 6.64 2.73 5.07
N VAL A 216 6.50 4.03 5.33
CA VAL A 216 7.57 4.81 5.97
C VAL A 216 7.86 4.29 7.38
N TRP A 217 6.82 3.97 8.15
CA TRP A 217 7.02 3.38 9.47
C TRP A 217 7.74 2.02 9.41
N ARG A 218 7.32 1.12 8.53
CA ARG A 218 7.92 -0.21 8.36
C ARG A 218 9.37 -0.11 7.94
N ASN A 219 9.68 0.70 6.93
CA ASN A 219 11.02 0.76 6.36
C ASN A 219 12.01 1.51 7.24
N TYR A 220 11.60 2.60 7.87
CA TYR A 220 12.56 3.55 8.46
C TYR A 220 12.51 3.63 9.99
N MET A 221 11.41 3.20 10.63
CA MET A 221 11.22 3.37 12.08
C MET A 221 11.16 2.03 12.83
N LYS A 222 10.53 1.02 12.24
CA LYS A 222 10.28 -0.28 12.87
C LYS A 222 11.43 -1.25 12.60
N GLY A 223 11.95 -1.87 13.66
CA GLY A 223 12.88 -3.00 13.51
C GLY A 223 12.25 -4.14 12.72
N ARG A 224 13.07 -4.89 11.99
CA ARG A 224 12.63 -6.04 11.18
C ARG A 224 12.03 -7.15 12.04
N ARG A 225 12.54 -7.35 13.26
CA ARG A 225 12.15 -8.40 14.20
C ARG A 225 11.86 -7.82 15.58
N GLU A 226 10.63 -7.99 16.07
CA GLU A 226 10.20 -7.44 17.37
C GLU A 226 10.90 -8.07 18.58
N LYS A 227 11.21 -9.37 18.49
CA LYS A 227 11.86 -10.11 19.60
C LYS A 227 13.38 -9.93 19.66
N VAL A 228 13.97 -9.15 18.75
CA VAL A 228 15.41 -8.91 18.70
C VAL A 228 15.66 -7.46 19.11
N ARG A 229 16.27 -7.27 20.29
CA ARG A 229 16.65 -5.94 20.78
C ARG A 229 17.59 -5.29 19.76
N GLY A 230 17.29 -4.06 19.38
CA GLY A 230 18.10 -3.32 18.41
C GLY A 230 18.00 -3.84 16.97
N SER A 231 17.03 -4.69 16.62
CA SER A 231 16.84 -5.18 15.24
C SER A 231 16.90 -4.03 14.22
N PRO A 232 17.72 -4.13 13.15
CA PRO A 232 17.82 -3.07 12.16
C PRO A 232 16.45 -2.85 11.51
N THR A 233 16.21 -1.64 11.00
CA THR A 233 15.05 -1.39 10.14
C THR A 233 15.36 -1.93 8.74
N PRO A 234 14.36 -2.19 7.89
CA PRO A 234 14.61 -2.56 6.50
C PRO A 234 15.50 -1.56 5.75
N ALA A 235 15.38 -0.25 6.03
CA ALA A 235 16.24 0.76 5.43
C ALA A 235 17.69 0.68 5.91
N MET A 236 17.91 0.32 7.18
CA MET A 236 19.26 0.07 7.71
C MET A 236 19.87 -1.18 7.09
N GLU A 237 19.09 -2.25 6.93
CA GLU A 237 19.54 -3.48 6.27
C GLU A 237 20.03 -3.22 4.83
N LEU A 238 19.39 -2.30 4.12
CA LEU A 238 19.78 -1.88 2.77
C LEU A 238 20.85 -0.78 2.74
N GLY A 239 21.35 -0.31 3.89
CA GLY A 239 22.32 0.78 3.96
C GLY A 239 21.79 2.16 3.55
N ILE A 240 20.46 2.33 3.44
CA ILE A 240 19.81 3.61 3.09
C ILE A 240 19.90 4.61 4.27
N MET A 241 19.91 4.10 5.50
CA MET A 241 20.03 4.89 6.73
C MET A 241 20.96 4.19 7.71
N ALA A 242 21.80 4.95 8.40
CA ALA A 242 22.64 4.43 9.48
C ALA A 242 21.84 4.14 10.77
N GLU A 243 20.75 4.89 10.99
CA GLU A 243 19.98 4.84 12.23
C GLU A 243 18.47 4.80 11.95
N ARG A 244 17.69 4.54 13.01
CA ARG A 244 16.24 4.55 12.94
C ARG A 244 15.74 5.99 12.82
N LEU A 245 14.82 6.22 11.87
CA LEU A 245 14.14 7.49 11.74
C LEU A 245 13.23 7.74 12.95
N VAL A 246 13.38 8.89 13.61
CA VAL A 246 12.39 9.34 14.59
C VAL A 246 11.31 10.21 13.93
N PRO A 247 10.07 10.25 14.46
CA PRO A 247 8.97 10.99 13.83
C PRO A 247 9.26 12.45 13.52
N GLU A 248 10.06 13.12 14.34
CA GLU A 248 10.43 14.53 14.18
C GLU A 248 11.28 14.72 12.92
N GLU A 249 12.16 13.77 12.61
CA GLU A 249 13.04 13.79 11.43
C GLU A 249 12.29 13.64 10.12
N LEU A 250 11.19 12.87 10.12
CA LEU A 250 10.31 12.77 8.97
C LEU A 250 9.83 14.14 8.49
N PHE A 251 9.66 15.11 9.40
CA PHE A 251 9.14 16.44 9.10
C PHE A 251 10.21 17.54 9.03
N LYS A 252 11.50 17.23 9.27
CA LYS A 252 12.59 18.23 9.25
C LYS A 252 12.75 18.90 7.88
N LYS A 253 12.54 18.14 6.79
CA LYS A 253 12.69 18.64 5.41
C LYS A 253 11.33 18.77 4.75
N ARG A 254 11.08 19.94 4.14
CA ARG A 254 9.95 20.12 3.23
C ARG A 254 10.29 19.50 1.87
N LEU A 255 9.43 18.63 1.39
CA LEU A 255 9.56 17.98 0.09
C LEU A 255 8.50 18.53 -0.88
N PHE A 256 8.85 18.60 -2.16
CA PHE A 256 8.00 19.16 -3.21
C PHE A 256 7.76 18.13 -4.29
N ALA A 257 6.51 18.01 -4.71
CA ALA A 257 6.10 17.01 -5.67
C ALA A 257 6.55 17.36 -7.10
N THR A 258 6.77 18.64 -7.37
CA THR A 258 7.40 19.17 -8.60
C THR A 258 8.88 18.81 -8.72
N ARG A 259 9.55 18.49 -7.60
CA ARG A 259 10.99 18.15 -7.55
C ARG A 259 11.25 16.67 -7.28
N THR A 260 10.21 15.84 -7.33
CA THR A 260 10.29 14.41 -7.07
C THR A 260 9.76 13.67 -8.28
N GLU A 261 10.61 12.86 -8.91
CA GLU A 261 10.16 11.91 -9.92
C GLU A 261 9.22 10.91 -9.25
N MET A 262 7.96 10.87 -9.71
CA MET A 262 6.91 10.10 -9.08
C MET A 262 6.23 9.23 -10.14
N PRO A 263 6.15 7.91 -9.92
CA PRO A 263 5.42 7.03 -10.82
C PRO A 263 3.95 7.43 -10.95
N ALA A 264 3.34 7.11 -12.10
CA ALA A 264 1.99 7.54 -12.45
C ALA A 264 0.94 7.18 -11.37
N ARG A 265 0.96 5.94 -10.83
CA ARG A 265 0.06 5.57 -9.73
C ARG A 265 0.22 6.46 -8.50
N TRP A 266 1.45 6.67 -8.03
CA TRP A 266 1.69 7.49 -6.85
C TRP A 266 1.40 8.97 -7.11
N ARG A 267 1.54 9.45 -8.35
CA ARG A 267 1.06 10.78 -8.76
C ARG A 267 -0.45 10.88 -8.58
N ALA A 268 -1.21 9.89 -9.05
CA ALA A 268 -2.66 9.85 -8.84
C ALA A 268 -3.03 9.81 -7.34
N TYR A 269 -2.27 9.10 -6.51
CA TYR A 269 -2.45 9.12 -5.06
C TYR A 269 -2.11 10.48 -4.44
N TYR A 270 -1.02 11.11 -4.87
CA TYR A 270 -0.61 12.43 -4.39
C TYR A 270 -1.66 13.49 -4.72
N ASP A 271 -2.16 13.48 -5.95
CA ASP A 271 -3.18 14.42 -6.43
C ASP A 271 -4.58 14.10 -5.86
N ARG A 272 -4.69 12.98 -5.14
CA ARG A 272 -5.94 12.41 -4.62
C ARG A 272 -6.99 12.19 -5.70
N ALA A 273 -6.53 11.79 -6.89
CA ALA A 273 -7.33 11.57 -8.08
C ALA A 273 -8.00 10.18 -8.08
N VAL A 274 -7.69 9.31 -7.13
CA VAL A 274 -8.32 7.99 -7.04
C VAL A 274 -9.75 8.12 -6.51
N GLU A 275 -10.68 7.76 -7.38
CA GLU A 275 -12.11 7.83 -7.11
C GLU A 275 -12.64 6.52 -6.51
N THR A 276 -13.66 6.70 -5.67
CA THR A 276 -14.48 5.64 -5.09
C THR A 276 -15.86 5.80 -5.68
N LYS A 277 -16.24 4.92 -6.62
CA LYS A 277 -17.43 5.11 -7.47
C LYS A 277 -18.72 5.46 -6.71
N PRO A 278 -19.02 4.88 -5.53
CA PRO A 278 -20.24 5.24 -4.78
C PRO A 278 -20.22 6.61 -4.10
N VAL A 279 -19.06 7.31 -4.06
CA VAL A 279 -18.89 8.57 -3.33
C VAL A 279 -18.96 9.73 -4.32
N ALA A 280 -20.06 10.48 -4.27
CA ALA A 280 -20.33 11.60 -5.19
C ALA A 280 -19.21 12.66 -5.21
N ASN A 281 -18.68 13.02 -4.03
CA ASN A 281 -17.69 14.10 -3.90
C ASN A 281 -16.34 13.58 -3.40
N CYS A 282 -15.53 13.06 -4.32
CA CYS A 282 -14.15 12.65 -4.04
C CYS A 282 -13.20 13.87 -4.04
N ARG A 283 -13.03 14.52 -2.88
CA ARG A 283 -12.12 15.68 -2.73
C ARG A 283 -10.70 15.36 -3.22
N ARG A 284 -10.24 16.11 -4.23
CA ARG A 284 -8.89 16.09 -4.81
C ARG A 284 -7.90 16.97 -4.03
N HIS A 285 -6.62 16.85 -4.31
CA HIS A 285 -5.62 17.84 -3.89
C HIS A 285 -5.70 19.05 -4.83
N GLY A 286 -5.75 20.26 -4.28
CA GLY A 286 -5.91 21.49 -5.07
C GLY A 286 -5.17 22.68 -4.47
N LEU A 287 -4.09 22.45 -3.72
CA LEU A 287 -3.28 23.53 -3.15
C LEU A 287 -2.09 23.80 -4.07
N SER A 288 -2.01 25.01 -4.63
CA SER A 288 -0.89 25.47 -5.46
C SER A 288 0.43 25.53 -4.67
N TYR A 289 0.42 26.02 -3.43
CA TYR A 289 1.60 26.06 -2.55
C TYR A 289 2.07 24.67 -2.04
N GLY A 290 1.29 23.62 -2.32
CA GLY A 290 1.59 22.22 -1.95
C GLY A 290 2.20 21.38 -3.08
N TYR A 291 2.43 21.98 -4.26
CA TYR A 291 3.14 21.37 -5.38
C TYR A 291 4.63 21.68 -5.36
#